data_AF-A0A956HP22-F1
#
_entry.id   AF-A0A956HP22-F1
#
_cell.length_a   1.000
_cell.length_b   1.000
_cell.length_c   1.000
_cell.angle_alpha   90.00
_cell.angle_beta   90.00
_cell.angle_gamma   90.00
#
_symmetry.space_group_name_H-M   'P 1'
#
loop_
_entity.id
_entity.type
_entity.pdbx_description
1 polymer ?
#
loop_
_entity_poly.entity_id
_entity_poly.type
_entity_poly.pdbx_seq_one_letter_code
_entity_poly.pdbx_strand_id
1 'polypeptide(L)'
;LIHGDLYEGAYERASERFKDAWPALKGSMLLRVQVVRAEAHQLRAMTALACVQEGHIRGSSRARTLAMVAGEIKEMQAEDEPWIHALATLLQASLDGLRGDAAGLRRQVEAAAKRFDDCAMALHAAVARRQLGILDGGSAGGEAVARADAFMTGQRIRNPQRVAACLAPALVKA
;
A
#
# COMPACT_ATOMS: atom_id res chain seq x y z
N LEU A 1 -0.02 -14.21 9.12
CA LEU A 1 -1.11 -13.64 9.96
C LEU A 1 -1.49 -12.25 9.49
N ILE A 2 -0.57 -11.27 9.49
CA ILE A 2 -0.85 -9.88 9.10
C ILE A 2 -1.36 -9.73 7.65
N HIS A 3 -0.72 -10.37 6.66
CA HIS A 3 -1.23 -10.40 5.27
C HIS A 3 -2.66 -10.96 5.17
N GLY A 4 -3.02 -11.92 6.02
CA GLY A 4 -4.39 -12.46 6.10
C GLY A 4 -5.38 -11.45 6.67
N ASP A 5 -4.99 -10.75 7.75
CA ASP A 5 -5.80 -9.67 8.32
C ASP A 5 -6.01 -8.53 7.29
N LEU A 6 -4.98 -8.15 6.51
CA LEU A 6 -5.11 -7.17 5.42
C LEU A 6 -6.08 -7.66 4.33
N TYR A 7 -5.98 -8.92 3.92
CA TYR A 7 -6.87 -9.51 2.91
C TYR A 7 -8.33 -9.57 3.38
N GLU A 8 -8.55 -9.77 4.68
CA GLU A 8 -9.88 -9.77 5.32
C GLU A 8 -10.40 -8.36 5.64
N GLY A 9 -9.59 -7.32 5.47
CA GLY A 9 -9.93 -5.95 5.87
C GLY A 9 -9.92 -5.72 7.38
N ALA A 10 -9.33 -6.63 8.15
CA ALA A 10 -9.24 -6.56 9.61
C ALA A 10 -8.06 -5.71 10.09
N TYR A 11 -8.03 -4.44 9.66
CA TYR A 11 -6.88 -3.56 9.85
C TYR A 11 -6.59 -3.24 11.32
N GLU A 12 -7.61 -3.16 12.18
CA GLU A 12 -7.40 -2.98 13.63
C GLU A 12 -6.63 -4.15 14.25
N ARG A 13 -7.00 -5.40 13.91
CA ARG A 13 -6.29 -6.60 14.39
C ARG A 13 -4.84 -6.62 13.89
N ALA A 14 -4.62 -6.28 12.62
CA ALA A 14 -3.27 -6.16 12.07
C ALA A 14 -2.46 -5.08 12.81
N SER A 15 -3.10 -3.96 13.17
CA SER A 15 -2.47 -2.84 13.88
C SER A 15 -2.07 -3.21 15.30
N GLU A 16 -2.94 -3.93 16.02
CA GLU A 16 -2.64 -4.48 17.35
C GLU A 16 -1.47 -5.45 17.30
N ARG A 17 -1.46 -6.38 16.34
CA ARG A 17 -0.32 -7.30 16.13
C ARG A 17 0.99 -6.55 15.91
N PHE A 18 0.98 -5.47 15.13
CA PHE A 18 2.17 -4.65 14.94
C PHE A 18 2.59 -3.92 16.20
N LYS A 19 1.64 -3.34 16.94
CA LYS A 19 1.91 -2.64 18.19
C LYS A 19 2.65 -3.55 19.19
N ASP A 20 2.21 -4.81 19.28
CA ASP A 20 2.78 -5.79 20.20
C ASP A 20 4.10 -6.37 19.69
N ALA A 21 4.19 -6.69 18.38
CA ALA A 21 5.37 -7.34 17.81
C ALA A 21 6.53 -6.37 17.52
N TRP A 22 6.28 -5.09 17.28
CA TRP A 22 7.30 -4.14 16.81
C TRP A 22 8.48 -3.95 17.77
N PRO A 23 8.30 -3.82 19.10
CA PRO A 23 9.44 -3.72 20.02
C PRO A 23 10.34 -4.96 19.97
N ALA A 24 9.75 -6.15 19.93
CA ALA A 24 10.49 -7.41 19.83
C ALA A 24 11.21 -7.52 18.48
N LEU A 25 10.55 -7.13 17.38
CA LEU A 25 11.15 -7.12 16.05
C LEU A 25 12.36 -6.18 15.99
N LYS A 26 12.27 -4.98 16.58
CA LYS A 26 13.40 -4.04 16.69
C LYS A 26 14.54 -4.55 17.57
N GLY A 27 14.22 -5.27 18.65
CA GLY A 27 15.22 -5.89 19.52
C GLY A 27 15.87 -7.14 18.92
N SER A 28 15.35 -7.64 17.80
CA SER A 28 15.86 -8.83 17.11
C SER A 28 16.91 -8.49 16.05
N MET A 29 17.51 -9.52 15.46
CA MET A 29 18.39 -9.38 14.29
C MET A 29 17.64 -9.41 12.96
N LEU A 30 16.32 -9.61 12.95
CA LEU A 30 15.54 -9.78 11.72
C LEU A 30 15.52 -8.52 10.86
N LEU A 31 15.45 -7.34 11.47
CA LEU A 31 15.50 -6.08 10.74
C LEU A 31 16.89 -5.77 10.16
N ARG A 32 17.91 -6.60 10.38
CA ARG A 32 19.18 -6.47 9.63
C ARG A 32 19.07 -7.06 8.23
N VAL A 33 18.16 -8.00 8.03
CA VAL A 33 17.89 -8.60 6.72
C VAL A 33 17.03 -7.63 5.91
N GLN A 34 17.56 -7.14 4.79
CA GLN A 34 16.95 -6.08 3.98
C GLN A 34 15.49 -6.38 3.60
N VAL A 35 15.22 -7.56 3.01
CA VAL A 35 13.86 -7.93 2.59
C VAL A 35 12.87 -7.95 3.76
N VAL A 36 13.31 -8.43 4.94
CA VAL A 36 12.47 -8.50 6.14
C VAL A 36 12.21 -7.10 6.69
N ARG A 37 13.22 -6.22 6.69
CA ARG A 37 13.08 -4.83 7.12
C ARG A 37 12.10 -4.08 6.22
N ALA A 38 12.26 -4.20 4.91
CA ALA A 38 11.38 -3.58 3.92
C ALA A 38 9.92 -4.05 4.06
N GLU A 39 9.70 -5.36 4.18
CA GLU A 39 8.36 -5.93 4.36
C GLU A 39 7.73 -5.47 5.69
N ALA A 40 8.51 -5.40 6.77
CA ALA A 40 8.03 -4.94 8.06
C ALA A 40 7.57 -3.47 8.03
N HIS A 41 8.37 -2.58 7.42
CA HIS A 41 8.02 -1.17 7.23
C HIS A 41 6.78 -1.02 6.34
N GLN A 42 6.74 -1.76 5.22
CA GLN A 42 5.61 -1.74 4.30
C GLN A 42 4.31 -2.14 4.99
N LEU A 43 4.28 -3.32 5.63
CA LEU A 43 3.07 -3.85 6.24
C LEU A 43 2.58 -2.96 7.38
N ARG A 44 3.50 -2.38 8.17
CA ARG A 44 3.16 -1.44 9.24
C ARG A 44 2.55 -0.16 8.67
N ALA A 45 3.11 0.37 7.59
CA ALA A 45 2.59 1.55 6.91
C ALA A 45 1.20 1.29 6.29
N MET A 46 1.04 0.19 5.55
CA MET A 46 -0.24 -0.23 4.94
C MET A 46 -1.36 -0.34 5.97
N THR A 47 -1.07 -1.03 7.08
CA THR A 47 -2.03 -1.22 8.16
C THR A 47 -2.47 0.11 8.78
N ALA A 48 -1.49 0.99 9.06
CA ALA A 48 -1.76 2.30 9.64
C ALA A 48 -2.59 3.20 8.71
N LEU A 49 -2.26 3.22 7.41
CA LEU A 49 -3.01 3.95 6.39
C LEU A 49 -4.46 3.44 6.29
N ALA A 50 -4.65 2.12 6.27
CA ALA A 50 -5.97 1.50 6.23
C ALA A 50 -6.82 1.86 7.47
N CYS A 51 -6.24 1.79 8.68
CA CYS A 51 -6.92 2.22 9.90
C CYS A 51 -7.33 3.70 9.87
N VAL A 52 -6.54 4.57 9.24
CA VAL A 52 -6.92 5.98 9.06
C VAL A 52 -8.06 6.12 8.05
N GLN A 53 -8.02 5.39 6.92
CA GLN A 53 -9.07 5.44 5.90
C GLN A 53 -10.44 4.99 6.43
N GLU A 54 -10.47 3.87 7.17
CA GLU A 54 -11.70 3.33 7.78
C GLU A 54 -12.19 4.16 8.99
N GLY A 55 -11.41 5.16 9.40
CA GLY A 55 -11.76 6.04 10.49
C GLY A 55 -11.53 5.46 11.88
N HIS A 56 -10.86 4.32 12.02
CA HIS A 56 -10.45 3.79 13.33
C HIS A 56 -9.51 4.77 14.07
N ILE A 57 -8.75 5.58 13.34
CA ILE A 57 -7.84 6.60 13.88
C ILE A 57 -8.30 8.00 13.49
N ARG A 58 -8.62 8.84 14.48
CA ARG A 58 -9.15 10.21 14.30
C ARG A 58 -8.34 11.26 15.08
N GLY A 59 -8.65 12.55 14.84
CA GLY A 59 -8.12 13.68 15.61
C GLY A 59 -6.59 13.77 15.63
N SER A 60 -6.00 14.07 16.78
CA SER A 60 -4.54 14.20 16.94
C SER A 60 -3.77 12.89 16.67
N SER A 61 -4.38 11.73 16.95
CA SER A 61 -3.82 10.42 16.64
C SER A 61 -3.67 10.19 15.13
N ARG A 62 -4.56 10.77 14.33
CA ARG A 62 -4.47 10.71 12.86
C ARG A 62 -3.21 11.39 12.34
N ALA A 63 -2.96 12.63 12.77
CA ALA A 63 -1.78 13.38 12.34
C ALA A 63 -0.48 12.65 12.73
N ARG A 64 -0.41 12.13 13.96
CA ARG A 64 0.73 11.34 14.43
C ARG A 64 0.94 10.05 13.62
N THR A 65 -0.14 9.37 13.27
CA THR A 65 -0.09 8.13 12.48
C THR A 65 0.42 8.40 11.07
N LEU A 66 -0.06 9.45 10.40
CA LEU A 66 0.41 9.84 9.08
C LEU A 66 1.87 10.32 9.09
N ALA A 67 2.34 10.94 10.19
CA ALA A 67 3.74 11.27 10.37
C ALA A 67 4.62 10.03 10.56
N MET A 68 4.14 9.04 11.32
CA MET A 68 4.82 7.74 11.47
C MET A 68 4.94 7.03 10.12
N VAL A 69 3.85 6.95 9.34
CA VAL A 69 3.86 6.37 7.98
C VAL A 69 4.87 7.07 7.08
N ALA A 70 4.97 8.40 7.12
CA ALA A 70 5.98 9.13 6.37
C ALA A 70 7.42 8.75 6.77
N GLY A 71 7.64 8.37 8.03
CA GLY A 71 8.89 7.78 8.50
C GLY A 71 9.15 6.41 7.89
N GLU A 72 8.18 5.50 7.94
CA GLU A 72 8.31 4.16 7.35
C GLU A 72 8.62 4.22 5.84
N ILE A 73 7.98 5.14 5.10
CA ILE A 73 8.25 5.36 3.67
C ILE A 73 9.69 5.80 3.44
N LYS A 74 10.22 6.70 4.28
CA LYS A 74 11.62 7.15 4.20
C LYS A 74 12.61 6.02 4.46
N GLU A 75 12.34 5.18 5.45
CA GLU A 75 13.17 4.00 5.73
C GLU A 75 13.21 3.06 4.52
N MET A 76 12.04 2.80 3.89
CA MET A 76 11.99 1.99 2.66
C MET A 76 12.73 2.66 1.49
N GLN A 77 12.63 3.98 1.34
CA GLN A 77 13.33 4.73 0.30
C GLN A 77 14.85 4.83 0.52
N ALA A 78 15.35 4.48 1.69
CA ALA A 78 16.79 4.43 1.95
C ALA A 78 17.43 3.11 1.47
N GLU A 79 16.64 2.12 1.08
CA GLU A 79 17.11 0.83 0.57
C GLU A 79 17.53 0.91 -0.90
N ASP A 80 18.67 0.33 -1.26
CA ASP A 80 19.21 0.33 -2.63
C ASP A 80 18.58 -0.76 -3.52
N GLU A 81 17.25 -0.84 -3.54
CA GLU A 81 16.50 -1.88 -4.26
C GLU A 81 15.30 -1.28 -5.01
N PRO A 82 15.26 -1.36 -6.36
CA PRO A 82 14.22 -0.71 -7.17
C PRO A 82 12.78 -1.11 -6.82
N TRP A 83 12.57 -2.38 -6.44
CA TRP A 83 11.25 -2.89 -6.06
C TRP A 83 10.77 -2.33 -4.71
N ILE A 84 11.68 -2.09 -3.75
CA ILE A 84 11.36 -1.45 -2.47
C ILE A 84 10.92 -0.01 -2.72
N HIS A 85 11.64 0.73 -3.56
CA HIS A 85 11.26 2.08 -3.95
C HIS A 85 9.89 2.14 -4.65
N ALA A 86 9.56 1.17 -5.50
CA ALA A 86 8.25 1.09 -6.14
C ALA A 86 7.12 0.93 -5.11
N LEU A 87 7.31 0.05 -4.11
CA LEU A 87 6.36 -0.16 -3.02
C LEU A 87 6.21 1.10 -2.15
N ALA A 88 7.32 1.75 -1.79
CA ALA A 88 7.31 2.99 -1.04
C ALA A 88 6.61 4.14 -1.79
N THR A 89 6.75 4.19 -3.11
CA THR A 89 6.05 5.15 -3.99
C THR A 89 4.54 4.95 -3.92
N LEU A 90 4.07 3.70 -3.92
CA LEU A 90 2.65 3.39 -3.77
C LEU A 90 2.11 3.79 -2.39
N LEU A 91 2.89 3.59 -1.31
CA LEU A 91 2.52 4.04 0.03
C LEU A 91 2.46 5.57 0.14
N GLN A 92 3.37 6.27 -0.54
CA GLN A 92 3.35 7.73 -0.63
C GLN A 92 2.06 8.21 -1.31
N ALA A 93 1.56 7.50 -2.32
CA ALA A 93 0.29 7.81 -2.95
C ALA A 93 -0.87 7.76 -1.94
N SER A 94 -0.98 6.69 -1.14
CA SER A 94 -2.01 6.56 -0.09
C SER A 94 -1.89 7.68 0.96
N LEU A 95 -0.66 8.02 1.35
CA LEU A 95 -0.40 9.11 2.29
C LEU A 95 -0.86 10.47 1.74
N ASP A 96 -0.54 10.77 0.48
CA ASP A 96 -0.94 12.00 -0.21
C ASP A 96 -2.47 12.10 -0.31
N GLY A 97 -3.12 11.01 -0.72
CA GLY A 97 -4.59 10.91 -0.80
C GLY A 97 -5.26 11.14 0.56
N LEU A 98 -4.78 10.50 1.62
CA LEU A 98 -5.29 10.74 2.97
C LEU A 98 -5.01 12.16 3.45
N ARG A 99 -3.94 12.82 3.01
CA ARG A 99 -3.71 14.24 3.33
C ARG A 99 -4.59 15.21 2.53
N GLY A 100 -5.38 14.72 1.58
CA GLY A 100 -6.22 15.52 0.70
C GLY A 100 -5.49 16.06 -0.53
N ASP A 101 -4.27 15.59 -0.81
CA ASP A 101 -3.53 15.94 -2.02
C ASP A 101 -3.88 14.97 -3.15
N ALA A 102 -4.99 15.24 -3.84
CA ALA A 102 -5.45 14.42 -4.96
C ALA A 102 -4.46 14.42 -6.15
N ALA A 103 -3.76 15.53 -6.38
CA ALA A 103 -2.77 15.62 -7.44
C ALA A 103 -1.51 14.79 -7.10
N GLY A 104 -1.07 14.85 -5.84
CA GLY A 104 -0.01 14.01 -5.30
C GLY A 104 -0.36 12.53 -5.41
N LEU A 105 -1.54 12.12 -4.92
CA LEU A 105 -2.06 10.76 -5.04
C LEU A 105 -1.93 10.25 -6.48
N ARG A 106 -2.52 10.94 -7.46
CA ARG A 106 -2.49 10.51 -8.87
C ARG A 106 -1.06 10.37 -9.41
N ARG A 107 -0.24 11.40 -9.22
CA ARG A 107 1.16 11.42 -9.67
C ARG A 107 1.96 10.24 -9.11
N GLN A 108 1.75 9.92 -7.83
CA GLN A 108 2.47 8.81 -7.19
C GLN A 108 1.96 7.44 -7.65
N VAL A 109 0.66 7.26 -7.89
CA VAL A 109 0.16 6.00 -8.45
C VAL A 109 0.70 5.77 -9.88
N GLU A 110 0.76 6.81 -10.72
CA GLU A 110 1.38 6.74 -12.04
C GLU A 110 2.86 6.35 -11.96
N ALA A 111 3.61 7.03 -11.07
CA ALA A 111 5.02 6.73 -10.85
C ALA A 111 5.23 5.30 -10.34
N ALA A 112 4.39 4.83 -9.41
CA ALA A 112 4.45 3.47 -8.88
C ALA A 112 4.18 2.43 -9.98
N ALA A 113 3.15 2.63 -10.81
CA ALA A 113 2.85 1.73 -11.92
C ALA A 113 4.05 1.55 -12.85
N LYS A 114 4.68 2.66 -13.27
CA LYS A 114 5.88 2.61 -14.12
C LYS A 114 7.05 1.90 -13.42
N ARG A 115 7.32 2.23 -12.15
CA ARG A 115 8.41 1.61 -11.39
C ARG A 115 8.22 0.12 -11.23
N PHE A 116 6.98 -0.33 -11.03
CA PHE A 116 6.67 -1.76 -10.98
C PHE A 116 6.92 -2.46 -12.31
N ASP A 117 6.64 -1.81 -13.44
CA ASP A 117 7.02 -2.37 -14.75
C ASP A 117 8.54 -2.45 -14.89
N ASP A 118 9.26 -1.39 -14.53
CA ASP A 118 10.73 -1.30 -14.64
C ASP A 118 11.43 -2.39 -13.82
N CYS A 119 10.82 -2.86 -12.71
CA CYS A 119 11.33 -3.96 -11.87
C CYS A 119 10.56 -5.28 -12.02
N ALA A 120 9.80 -5.46 -13.11
CA ALA A 120 9.08 -6.70 -13.45
C ALA A 120 8.05 -7.19 -12.39
N MET A 121 7.49 -6.29 -11.58
CA MET A 121 6.43 -6.57 -10.61
C MET A 121 5.03 -6.43 -11.24
N ALA A 122 4.74 -7.23 -12.26
CA ALA A 122 3.55 -7.08 -13.10
C ALA A 122 2.21 -7.06 -12.33
N LEU A 123 2.08 -7.86 -11.26
CA LEU A 123 0.88 -7.84 -10.41
C LEU A 123 0.67 -6.48 -9.73
N HIS A 124 1.74 -5.91 -9.15
CA HIS A 124 1.67 -4.61 -8.48
C HIS A 124 1.41 -3.49 -9.49
N ALA A 125 2.00 -3.59 -10.68
CA ALA A 125 1.74 -2.65 -11.77
C ALA A 125 0.27 -2.69 -12.22
N ALA A 126 -0.34 -3.87 -12.31
CA ALA A 126 -1.76 -4.02 -12.61
C ALA A 126 -2.65 -3.44 -11.51
N VAL A 127 -2.30 -3.68 -10.23
CA VAL A 127 -3.00 -3.06 -9.10
C VAL A 127 -2.92 -1.54 -9.16
N ALA A 128 -1.74 -0.94 -9.36
CA ALA A 128 -1.60 0.51 -9.47
C ALA A 128 -2.44 1.09 -10.62
N ARG A 129 -2.43 0.45 -11.80
CA ARG A 129 -3.28 0.85 -12.94
C ARG A 129 -4.76 0.74 -12.66
N ARG A 130 -5.19 -0.29 -11.91
CA ARG A 130 -6.57 -0.41 -11.45
C ARG A 130 -6.99 0.80 -10.62
N GLN A 131 -6.12 1.25 -9.72
CA GLN A 131 -6.39 2.41 -8.87
C GLN A 131 -6.48 3.70 -9.69
N LEU A 132 -5.62 3.88 -10.71
CA LEU A 132 -5.74 5.00 -11.65
C LEU A 132 -7.08 5.00 -12.37
N GLY A 133 -7.54 3.84 -12.85
CA GLY A 133 -8.85 3.74 -13.49
C GLY A 133 -10.00 4.14 -12.57
N ILE A 134 -9.92 3.83 -11.28
CA ILE A 134 -10.92 4.27 -10.29
C ILE A 134 -10.85 5.78 -10.07
N LEU A 135 -9.64 6.34 -9.99
CA LEU A 135 -9.44 7.79 -9.82
C LEU A 135 -9.91 8.60 -11.02
N ASP A 136 -9.67 8.10 -12.24
CA ASP A 136 -10.07 8.77 -13.48
C ASP A 136 -11.59 8.72 -13.68
N GLY A 137 -12.25 7.63 -13.23
CA GLY A 137 -13.70 7.45 -13.35
C GLY A 137 -14.21 7.40 -14.80
N GLY A 138 -15.53 7.50 -14.96
CA GLY A 138 -16.18 7.46 -16.28
C GLY A 138 -15.94 6.16 -17.06
N SER A 139 -16.25 6.18 -18.36
CA SER A 139 -16.11 4.99 -19.23
C SER A 139 -14.64 4.57 -19.40
N ALA A 140 -13.75 5.52 -19.65
CA ALA A 140 -12.32 5.23 -19.86
C ALA A 140 -11.65 4.66 -18.60
N GLY A 141 -11.98 5.20 -17.42
CA GLY A 141 -11.52 4.65 -16.14
C GLY A 141 -12.08 3.26 -15.88
N GLY A 142 -13.37 3.05 -16.17
CA GLY A 142 -14.01 1.72 -16.08
C GLY A 142 -13.34 0.66 -16.95
N GLU A 143 -12.98 1.00 -18.19
CA GLU A 143 -12.22 0.10 -19.07
C GLU A 143 -10.80 -0.18 -18.53
N ALA A 144 -10.13 0.80 -17.94
CA ALA A 144 -8.82 0.61 -17.33
C ALA A 144 -8.90 -0.35 -16.13
N VAL A 145 -9.93 -0.22 -15.29
CA VAL A 145 -10.22 -1.17 -14.20
C VAL A 145 -10.46 -2.57 -14.75
N ALA A 146 -11.31 -2.71 -15.78
CA ALA A 146 -11.62 -4.00 -16.39
C ALA A 146 -10.38 -4.70 -16.98
N ARG A 147 -9.49 -3.94 -17.64
CA ARG A 147 -8.22 -4.48 -18.16
C ARG A 147 -7.31 -4.99 -17.03
N ALA A 148 -7.20 -4.25 -15.93
CA ALA A 148 -6.41 -4.67 -14.79
C ALA A 148 -6.99 -5.93 -14.10
N ASP A 149 -8.31 -5.98 -13.95
CA ASP A 149 -9.02 -7.14 -13.38
C ASP A 149 -8.90 -8.38 -14.28
N ALA A 150 -8.96 -8.22 -15.60
CA ALA A 150 -8.73 -9.29 -16.56
C ALA A 150 -7.29 -9.83 -16.50
N PHE A 151 -6.29 -8.94 -16.40
CA PHE A 151 -4.90 -9.35 -16.20
C PHE A 151 -4.74 -10.19 -14.91
N MET A 152 -5.26 -9.71 -13.78
CA MET A 152 -5.18 -10.44 -12.50
C MET A 152 -5.90 -11.79 -12.56
N THR A 153 -7.06 -11.85 -13.20
CA THR A 153 -7.79 -13.10 -13.42
C THR A 153 -6.98 -14.08 -14.28
N GLY A 154 -6.28 -13.58 -15.31
CA GLY A 154 -5.34 -14.36 -16.11
C GLY A 154 -4.17 -14.94 -15.30
N GLN A 155 -3.79 -14.30 -14.20
CA GLN A 155 -2.83 -14.81 -13.21
C GLN A 155 -3.47 -15.77 -12.18
N ARG A 156 -4.70 -16.25 -12.43
CA ARG A 156 -5.48 -17.14 -11.55
C ARG A 156 -5.92 -16.51 -10.21
N ILE A 157 -5.91 -15.18 -10.11
CA ILE A 157 -6.46 -14.49 -8.94
C ILE A 157 -7.99 -14.52 -9.02
N ARG A 158 -8.62 -15.20 -8.04
CA ARG A 158 -10.08 -15.35 -8.00
C ARG A 158 -10.83 -14.05 -7.68
N ASN A 159 -10.23 -13.17 -6.87
CA ASN A 159 -10.85 -11.90 -6.48
C ASN A 159 -9.85 -10.75 -6.66
N PRO A 160 -9.77 -10.17 -7.88
CA PRO A 160 -8.87 -9.06 -8.19
C PRO A 160 -9.07 -7.84 -7.29
N GLN A 161 -10.32 -7.52 -6.96
CA GLN A 161 -10.67 -6.39 -6.09
C GLN A 161 -10.07 -6.54 -4.69
N ARG A 162 -10.22 -7.72 -4.07
CA ARG A 162 -9.66 -8.00 -2.74
C ARG A 162 -8.14 -8.05 -2.74
N VAL A 163 -7.53 -8.62 -3.78
CA VAL A 163 -6.06 -8.60 -3.90
C VAL A 163 -5.56 -7.15 -4.08
N ALA A 164 -6.23 -6.34 -4.89
CA ALA A 164 -5.87 -4.94 -5.07
C ALA A 164 -6.03 -4.14 -3.76
N ALA A 165 -7.11 -4.36 -3.01
CA ALA A 165 -7.32 -3.74 -1.69
C ALA A 165 -6.27 -4.19 -0.66
N CYS A 166 -5.84 -5.45 -0.72
CA CYS A 166 -4.80 -6.00 0.15
C CYS A 166 -3.42 -5.42 -0.18
N LEU A 167 -3.05 -5.28 -1.46
CA LEU A 167 -1.72 -4.82 -1.88
C LEU A 167 -1.58 -3.30 -1.91
N ALA A 168 -2.69 -2.58 -2.07
CA ALA A 168 -2.70 -1.13 -2.16
C ALA A 168 -3.83 -0.53 -1.32
N PRO A 169 -3.81 -0.76 0.01
CA PRO A 169 -4.83 -0.23 0.89
C PRO A 169 -4.73 1.29 0.94
N ALA A 170 -5.88 1.89 1.21
CA ALA A 170 -6.02 3.31 1.45
C ALA A 170 -5.69 4.26 0.26
N LEU A 171 -5.87 3.81 -0.99
CA LEU A 171 -5.74 4.66 -2.19
C LEU A 171 -7.07 5.23 -2.66
N VAL A 172 -8.08 4.37 -2.73
CA VAL A 172 -9.46 4.72 -3.07
C VAL A 172 -10.39 3.99 -2.12
N LYS A 173 -11.57 4.56 -1.86
CA LYS A 173 -12.64 3.79 -1.23
C LYS A 173 -13.20 2.85 -2.30
N ALA A 174 -13.24 1.56 -1.98
CA ALA A 174 -13.85 0.54 -2.82
C ALA A 174 -15.37 0.75 -2.91
#